data_AF-A0A3M2LEX1-F1
#
_entry.id   AF-A0A3M2LEX1-F1
#
_cell.length_a   1.000
_cell.length_b   1.000
_cell.length_c   1.000
_cell.angle_alpha   90.00
_cell.angle_beta   90.00
_cell.angle_gamma   90.00
#
_symmetry.space_group_name_H-M   'P 1'
#
loop_
_entity.id
_entity.type
_entity.pdbx_description
1 polymer ?
#
loop_
_entity_poly.entity_id
_entity_poly.type
_entity_poly.pdbx_seq_one_letter_code
_entity_poly.pdbx_strand_id
1 'polypeptide(L)'
;MATLPTLGSGLGYRTELAGDIDRHADRIDWLEVTSEHFLFAPEARERLGDLARRFMIVPHGVELSIGSDREPDAAYLDALARLVEDADAPWFSDHLCFTRTDDVALGLLAPLPRTRQVARRLAGRAQWVQRTVGRPFLLENITYYVDLATPLTEAEFIAEVMEHCDCGLLLDVANLDINARNHGFDPLDFLDVLPLERVVQVHLAGGGEDEEMALDTHSAPVPSRVWDLLDEVVARTPVRASLIERDTGFPDDFTELLDEVDRARTALAARDGLRVMGRV
;
A
#
# COMPACT_ATOMS: atom_id res chain seq x y z
N MET A 1 10.70 -15.20 -4.65
CA MET A 1 10.18 -14.79 -3.33
C MET A 1 9.93 -15.98 -2.41
N ALA A 2 10.35 -15.86 -1.15
CA ALA A 2 9.92 -16.77 -0.08
C ALA A 2 8.38 -16.78 0.01
N THR A 3 7.79 -17.86 0.48
CA THR A 3 6.34 -17.92 0.73
C THR A 3 5.98 -16.94 1.84
N LEU A 4 5.49 -15.76 1.47
CA LEU A 4 4.95 -14.78 2.42
C LEU A 4 3.76 -15.39 3.19
N PRO A 5 3.42 -14.93 4.40
CA PRO A 5 2.19 -15.33 5.06
C PRO A 5 0.96 -14.73 4.36
N THR A 6 -0.23 -15.29 4.64
CA THR A 6 -1.51 -14.63 4.38
C THR A 6 -1.93 -13.97 5.69
N LEU A 7 -2.17 -12.65 5.68
CA LEU A 7 -2.56 -11.90 6.86
C LEU A 7 -4.07 -11.68 6.98
N GLY A 8 -4.83 -11.80 5.88
CA GLY A 8 -6.27 -11.50 5.89
C GLY A 8 -6.54 -10.01 5.77
N SER A 9 -7.55 -9.50 6.47
CA SER A 9 -7.98 -8.11 6.37
C SER A 9 -7.63 -7.30 7.61
N GLY A 10 -6.92 -6.20 7.41
CA GLY A 10 -6.42 -5.32 8.45
C GLY A 10 -7.00 -3.91 8.38
N LEU A 11 -6.54 -3.08 9.31
CA LEU A 11 -6.93 -1.67 9.41
C LEU A 11 -5.69 -0.78 9.59
N GLY A 12 -5.69 0.39 8.93
CA GLY A 12 -4.64 1.39 9.14
C GLY A 12 -4.70 1.96 10.56
N TYR A 13 -3.60 1.89 11.30
CA TYR A 13 -3.54 2.45 12.65
C TYR A 13 -3.49 3.98 12.61
N ARG A 14 -4.43 4.61 13.31
CA ARG A 14 -4.42 6.05 13.63
C ARG A 14 -4.60 6.21 15.14
N THR A 15 -3.96 7.22 15.74
CA THR A 15 -3.95 7.39 17.21
C THR A 15 -5.37 7.62 17.73
N GLU A 16 -6.18 8.30 16.94
CA GLU A 16 -7.60 8.61 17.14
C GLU A 16 -8.44 7.34 17.29
N LEU A 17 -8.05 6.26 16.61
CA LEU A 17 -8.75 4.98 16.60
C LEU A 17 -8.21 3.98 17.63
N ALA A 18 -7.13 4.30 18.36
CA ALA A 18 -6.41 3.34 19.20
C ALA A 18 -7.32 2.63 20.22
N GLY A 19 -8.19 3.41 20.90
CA GLY A 19 -9.10 2.85 21.90
C GLY A 19 -10.19 1.94 21.34
N ASP A 20 -10.61 2.15 20.09
CA ASP A 20 -11.58 1.30 19.40
C ASP A 20 -10.91 0.04 18.84
N ILE A 21 -9.73 0.18 18.23
CA ILE A 21 -8.89 -0.94 17.78
C ILE A 21 -8.64 -1.91 18.94
N ASP A 22 -8.29 -1.38 20.12
CA ASP A 22 -8.06 -2.20 21.31
C ASP A 22 -9.32 -2.94 21.80
N ARG A 23 -10.50 -2.32 21.66
CA ARG A 23 -11.79 -2.91 22.07
C ARG A 23 -12.29 -3.98 21.10
N HIS A 24 -11.91 -3.89 19.82
CA HIS A 24 -12.39 -4.75 18.74
C HIS A 24 -11.27 -5.58 18.09
N ALA A 25 -10.22 -5.88 18.84
CA ALA A 25 -9.03 -6.58 18.36
C ALA A 25 -9.33 -7.96 17.73
N ASP A 26 -10.44 -8.59 18.09
CA ASP A 26 -10.88 -9.89 17.56
C ASP A 26 -11.46 -9.82 16.13
N ARG A 27 -11.78 -8.62 15.63
CA ARG A 27 -12.28 -8.39 14.26
C ARG A 27 -11.24 -7.83 13.29
N ILE A 28 -10.00 -7.61 13.73
CA ILE A 28 -8.92 -7.02 12.93
C ILE A 28 -7.77 -8.02 12.86
N ASP A 29 -7.41 -8.47 11.66
CA ASP A 29 -6.42 -9.55 11.52
C ASP A 29 -4.98 -9.05 11.68
N TRP A 30 -4.71 -7.81 11.27
CA TRP A 30 -3.41 -7.15 11.35
C TRP A 30 -3.55 -5.62 11.28
N LEU A 31 -2.50 -4.88 11.64
CA LEU A 31 -2.46 -3.42 11.54
C LEU A 31 -1.34 -2.96 10.64
N GLU A 32 -1.64 -1.95 9.83
CA GLU A 32 -0.61 -1.16 9.17
C GLU A 32 -0.25 0.06 10.00
N VAL A 33 1.04 0.39 10.06
CA VAL A 33 1.53 1.62 10.70
C VAL A 33 2.34 2.45 9.71
N THR A 34 2.14 3.77 9.71
CA THR A 34 3.01 4.68 8.96
C THR A 34 4.40 4.68 9.60
N SER A 35 5.41 4.24 8.86
CA SER A 35 6.76 4.00 9.37
C SER A 35 7.32 5.22 10.08
N GLU A 36 7.18 6.39 9.46
CA GLU A 36 7.71 7.68 9.92
C GLU A 36 7.21 8.07 11.32
N HIS A 37 6.00 7.66 11.71
CA HIS A 37 5.48 7.90 13.04
C HIS A 37 6.24 7.13 14.14
N PHE A 38 7.03 6.12 13.77
CA PHE A 38 7.70 5.19 14.69
C PHE A 38 9.23 5.17 14.58
N LEU A 39 9.84 5.84 13.59
CA LEU A 39 11.30 5.77 13.37
C LEU A 39 12.12 6.49 14.46
N PHE A 40 11.71 7.70 14.85
CA PHE A 40 12.59 8.63 15.57
C PHE A 40 12.12 9.02 16.99
N ALA A 41 10.91 8.66 17.39
CA ALA A 41 10.35 9.00 18.71
C ALA A 41 10.40 7.80 19.68
N PRO A 42 11.03 7.92 20.87
CA PRO A 42 11.08 6.85 21.87
C PRO A 42 9.69 6.37 22.31
N GLU A 43 8.75 7.28 22.53
CA GLU A 43 7.38 6.98 22.95
C GLU A 43 6.62 6.18 21.88
N ALA A 44 6.96 6.41 20.60
CA ALA A 44 6.38 5.64 19.51
C ALA A 44 6.87 4.19 19.54
N ARG A 45 8.12 3.92 19.92
CA ARG A 45 8.62 2.54 20.05
C ARG A 45 7.92 1.75 21.16
N GLU A 46 7.62 2.39 22.29
CA GLU A 46 6.83 1.73 23.35
C GLU A 46 5.44 1.35 22.82
N ARG A 47 4.78 2.27 22.13
CA ARG A 47 3.49 2.02 21.48
C ARG A 47 3.56 0.92 20.42
N LEU A 48 4.61 0.88 19.60
CA LEU A 48 4.83 -0.20 18.63
C LEU A 48 4.90 -1.54 19.35
N GLY A 49 5.68 -1.62 20.43
CA GLY A 49 5.78 -2.82 21.26
C GLY A 49 4.44 -3.22 21.88
N ASP A 50 3.58 -2.27 22.22
CA ASP A 50 2.23 -2.54 22.72
C ASP A 50 1.31 -3.12 21.64
N LEU A 51 1.33 -2.53 20.44
CA LEU A 51 0.57 -3.00 19.30
C LEU A 51 1.03 -4.39 18.84
N ALA A 52 2.35 -4.60 18.73
CA ALA A 52 2.97 -5.85 18.28
C ALA A 52 2.72 -7.04 19.23
N ARG A 53 2.34 -6.79 20.49
CA ARG A 53 1.90 -7.87 21.40
C ARG A 53 0.52 -8.42 21.08
N ARG A 54 -0.29 -7.69 20.30
CA ARG A 54 -1.69 -8.01 20.02
C ARG A 54 -1.95 -8.27 18.54
N PHE A 55 -1.23 -7.58 17.66
CA PHE A 55 -1.45 -7.59 16.23
C PHE A 55 -0.15 -7.90 15.50
N MET A 56 -0.28 -8.54 14.33
CA MET A 56 0.77 -8.46 13.32
C MET A 56 0.86 -7.02 12.83
N ILE A 57 2.07 -6.46 12.77
CA ILE A 57 2.32 -5.10 12.32
C ILE A 57 3.05 -5.11 10.98
N VAL A 58 2.55 -4.34 10.02
CA VAL A 58 3.20 -4.10 8.74
C VAL A 58 3.52 -2.60 8.63
N PRO A 59 4.79 -2.21 8.52
CA PRO A 59 5.15 -0.82 8.28
C PRO A 59 4.94 -0.43 6.81
N HIS A 60 4.31 0.73 6.61
CA HIS A 60 4.16 1.37 5.30
C HIS A 60 4.78 2.77 5.37
N GLY A 61 5.68 3.09 4.44
CA GLY A 61 6.44 4.35 4.43
C GLY A 61 5.86 5.40 3.48
N VAL A 62 6.00 6.67 3.89
CA VAL A 62 5.58 7.82 3.08
C VAL A 62 6.76 8.74 2.69
N GLU A 63 7.96 8.52 3.23
CA GLU A 63 9.09 9.44 3.06
C GLU A 63 10.31 8.89 2.33
N LEU A 64 10.38 7.59 2.00
CA LEU A 64 11.56 6.99 1.35
C LEU A 64 11.95 7.70 0.05
N SER A 65 10.94 8.17 -0.71
CA SER A 65 11.14 8.94 -1.95
C SER A 65 12.06 8.21 -2.95
N ILE A 66 11.78 6.94 -3.21
CA ILE A 66 12.67 6.05 -3.97
C ILE A 66 12.95 6.55 -5.40
N GLY A 67 12.03 7.34 -5.96
CA GLY A 67 12.16 7.98 -7.26
C GLY A 67 12.90 9.31 -7.31
N SER A 68 13.32 9.86 -6.17
CA SER A 68 14.12 11.10 -6.13
C SER A 68 15.50 10.94 -6.75
N ASP A 69 16.17 12.03 -7.11
CA ASP A 69 17.50 11.92 -7.72
C ASP A 69 18.58 11.44 -6.75
N ARG A 70 18.37 11.61 -5.45
CA ARG A 70 19.28 11.09 -4.43
C ARG A 70 19.04 9.61 -4.16
N GLU A 71 20.10 8.96 -3.69
CA GLU A 71 19.94 7.64 -3.07
C GLU A 71 19.18 7.83 -1.74
N PRO A 72 18.33 6.86 -1.35
CA PRO A 72 17.71 6.87 -0.03
C PRO A 72 18.73 7.09 1.10
N ASP A 73 18.31 7.82 2.12
CA ASP A 73 19.18 8.18 3.24
C ASP A 73 19.54 6.93 4.07
N ALA A 74 20.84 6.71 4.31
CA ALA A 74 21.32 5.53 5.01
C ALA A 74 20.85 5.47 6.48
N ALA A 75 20.78 6.61 7.17
CA ALA A 75 20.29 6.67 8.54
C ALA A 75 18.77 6.42 8.61
N TYR A 76 18.03 6.87 7.61
CA TYR A 76 16.61 6.50 7.45
C TYR A 76 16.46 4.99 7.23
N LEU A 77 17.22 4.39 6.31
CA LEU A 77 17.16 2.95 6.06
C LEU A 77 17.56 2.11 7.28
N ASP A 78 18.57 2.53 8.05
CA ASP A 78 18.94 1.87 9.30
C ASP A 78 17.83 1.96 10.35
N ALA A 79 17.13 3.09 10.44
CA ALA A 79 15.99 3.26 11.34
C ALA A 79 14.80 2.38 10.89
N LEU A 80 14.54 2.32 9.58
CA LEU A 80 13.49 1.50 9.00
C LEU A 80 13.78 0.00 9.19
N ALA A 81 15.03 -0.43 9.02
CA ALA A 81 15.46 -1.79 9.30
C ALA A 81 15.15 -2.21 10.74
N ARG A 82 15.47 -1.34 11.72
CA ARG A 82 15.17 -1.59 13.13
C ARG A 82 13.66 -1.63 13.40
N LEU A 83 12.89 -0.71 12.82
CA LEU A 83 11.43 -0.69 12.96
C LEU A 83 10.80 -2.00 12.46
N VAL A 84 11.20 -2.42 11.27
CA VAL A 84 10.73 -3.64 10.61
C VAL A 84 11.15 -4.89 11.41
N GLU A 85 12.35 -4.89 11.99
CA GLU A 85 12.83 -5.95 12.88
C GLU A 85 12.06 -5.99 14.21
N ASP A 86 11.88 -4.84 14.87
CA ASP A 86 11.18 -4.69 16.15
C ASP A 86 9.71 -5.11 16.04
N ALA A 87 9.08 -4.88 14.88
CA ALA A 87 7.72 -5.29 14.56
C ALA A 87 7.59 -6.78 14.16
N ASP A 88 8.71 -7.49 13.95
CA ASP A 88 8.78 -8.79 13.26
C ASP A 88 7.93 -8.83 11.97
N ALA A 89 7.98 -7.72 11.21
CA ALA A 89 7.08 -7.53 10.08
C ALA A 89 7.41 -8.52 8.93
N PRO A 90 6.39 -9.14 8.31
CA PRO A 90 6.59 -10.10 7.23
C PRO A 90 7.05 -9.44 5.94
N TRP A 91 6.75 -8.14 5.77
CA TRP A 91 7.18 -7.24 4.72
C TRP A 91 7.01 -5.79 5.19
N PHE A 92 7.47 -4.86 4.36
CA PHE A 92 7.20 -3.43 4.48
C PHE A 92 6.95 -2.84 3.09
N SER A 93 6.32 -1.67 3.01
CA SER A 93 5.97 -1.03 1.74
C SER A 93 6.34 0.46 1.72
N ASP A 94 6.43 1.03 0.52
CA ASP A 94 6.52 2.47 0.29
C ASP A 94 6.06 2.79 -1.14
N HIS A 95 5.84 4.07 -1.42
CA HIS A 95 5.28 4.58 -2.65
C HIS A 95 6.28 4.59 -3.81
N LEU A 96 5.82 4.24 -5.01
CA LEU A 96 6.58 4.36 -6.27
C LEU A 96 6.57 5.82 -6.76
N CYS A 97 7.12 6.73 -5.97
CA CYS A 97 7.09 8.17 -6.25
C CYS A 97 8.40 8.86 -5.88
N PHE A 98 8.43 10.18 -6.03
CA PHE A 98 9.33 11.03 -5.28
C PHE A 98 8.53 12.04 -4.44
N THR A 99 9.00 12.30 -3.22
CA THR A 99 8.40 13.26 -2.29
C THR A 99 9.34 14.43 -1.98
N ARG A 100 10.55 14.42 -2.54
CA ARG A 100 11.57 15.45 -2.36
C ARG A 100 12.49 15.59 -3.57
N THR A 101 13.01 16.79 -3.77
CA THR A 101 14.18 17.08 -4.62
C THR A 101 15.40 17.37 -3.74
N ASP A 102 16.54 17.77 -4.32
CA ASP A 102 17.78 18.03 -3.56
C ASP A 102 17.62 19.03 -2.41
N ASP A 103 16.75 20.04 -2.59
CA ASP A 103 16.62 21.16 -1.65
C ASP A 103 15.23 21.27 -0.99
N VAL A 104 14.23 20.54 -1.47
CA VAL A 104 12.82 20.78 -1.12
C VAL A 104 12.06 19.48 -0.88
N ALA A 105 11.42 19.37 0.28
CA ALA A 105 10.34 18.41 0.51
C ALA A 105 9.06 18.94 -0.16
N LEU A 106 8.44 18.13 -1.01
CA LEU A 106 7.28 18.54 -1.81
C LEU A 106 5.98 18.52 -1.02
N GLY A 107 5.93 17.74 0.07
CA GLY A 107 4.72 17.54 0.87
C GLY A 107 3.61 16.80 0.12
N LEU A 108 3.94 16.14 -1.00
CA LEU A 108 3.02 15.36 -1.82
C LEU A 108 3.77 14.23 -2.54
N LEU A 109 3.04 13.19 -2.93
CA LEU A 109 3.53 12.11 -3.78
C LEU A 109 3.56 12.61 -5.23
N ALA A 110 4.75 12.70 -5.84
CA ALA A 110 4.89 13.19 -7.20
C ALA A 110 5.14 12.06 -8.21
N PRO A 111 4.48 12.08 -9.39
CA PRO A 111 4.62 11.05 -10.41
C PRO A 111 6.00 11.09 -11.07
N LEU A 112 6.50 9.92 -11.48
CA LEU A 112 7.83 9.79 -12.08
C LEU A 112 7.74 9.84 -13.61
N PRO A 113 8.78 10.33 -14.33
CA PRO A 113 8.87 10.13 -15.77
C PRO A 113 8.90 8.63 -16.10
N ARG A 114 7.77 8.10 -16.57
CA ARG A 114 7.55 6.68 -16.86
C ARG A 114 8.31 6.23 -18.12
N THR A 115 9.63 6.04 -17.97
CA THR A 115 10.54 5.54 -19.00
C THR A 115 11.23 4.26 -18.52
N ARG A 116 11.66 3.40 -19.45
CA ARG A 116 12.41 2.17 -19.10
C ARG A 116 13.70 2.44 -18.34
N GLN A 117 14.36 3.57 -18.62
CA GLN A 117 15.58 3.97 -17.90
C GLN A 117 15.28 4.27 -16.43
N VAL A 118 14.23 5.05 -16.16
CA VAL A 118 13.81 5.36 -14.79
C VAL A 118 13.35 4.09 -14.07
N ALA A 119 12.57 3.23 -14.74
CA ALA A 119 12.12 1.96 -14.18
C ALA A 119 13.29 1.07 -13.73
N ARG A 120 14.33 0.91 -14.55
CA ARG A 120 15.53 0.14 -14.20
C ARG A 120 16.32 0.73 -13.04
N ARG A 121 16.42 2.06 -12.97
CA ARG A 121 17.06 2.76 -11.84
C ARG A 121 16.29 2.49 -10.54
N LEU A 122 14.97 2.62 -10.59
CA LEU A 122 14.08 2.34 -9.46
C LEU A 122 14.18 0.89 -9.00
N ALA A 123 14.16 -0.06 -9.94
CA ALA A 123 14.30 -1.48 -9.63
C ALA A 123 15.62 -1.77 -8.89
N GLY A 124 16.74 -1.19 -9.34
CA GLY A 124 18.03 -1.30 -8.65
C GLY A 124 18.01 -0.73 -7.23
N ARG A 125 17.31 0.39 -7.02
CA ARG A 125 17.12 0.99 -5.70
C ARG A 125 16.21 0.17 -4.80
N ALA A 126 15.09 -0.35 -5.33
CA ALA A 126 14.16 -1.18 -4.59
C ALA A 126 14.86 -2.44 -4.08
N GLN A 127 15.69 -3.07 -4.92
CA GLN A 127 16.53 -4.18 -4.50
C GLN A 127 17.54 -3.77 -3.42
N TRP A 128 18.13 -2.57 -3.50
CA TRP A 128 19.05 -2.08 -2.48
C TRP A 128 18.34 -1.85 -1.14
N VAL A 129 17.20 -1.16 -1.14
CA VAL A 129 16.35 -0.94 0.04
C VAL A 129 15.96 -2.27 0.67
N GLN A 130 15.44 -3.22 -0.12
CA GLN A 130 15.07 -4.55 0.33
C GLN A 130 16.24 -5.29 1.01
N ARG A 131 17.45 -5.22 0.41
CA ARG A 131 18.64 -5.86 0.99
C ARG A 131 19.12 -5.18 2.28
N THR A 132 19.02 -3.85 2.36
CA THR A 132 19.45 -3.08 3.54
C THR A 132 18.51 -3.29 4.71
N VAL A 133 17.20 -3.27 4.48
CA VAL A 133 16.17 -3.49 5.51
C VAL A 133 16.07 -4.96 5.89
N GLY A 134 16.39 -5.89 4.98
CA GLY A 134 16.48 -7.32 5.28
C GLY A 134 15.13 -8.06 5.32
N ARG A 135 14.05 -7.43 4.86
CA ARG A 135 12.71 -8.04 4.70
C ARG A 135 12.18 -7.81 3.28
N PRO A 136 11.18 -8.59 2.82
CA PRO A 136 10.48 -8.33 1.56
C PRO A 136 9.93 -6.89 1.50
N PHE A 137 10.15 -6.23 0.37
CA PHE A 137 9.72 -4.85 0.13
C PHE A 137 8.62 -4.82 -0.92
N LEU A 138 7.56 -4.07 -0.67
CA LEU A 138 6.47 -3.84 -1.61
C LEU A 138 6.50 -2.41 -2.15
N LEU A 139 6.29 -2.26 -3.45
CA LEU A 139 6.13 -0.96 -4.09
C LEU A 139 4.65 -0.69 -4.39
N GLU A 140 4.23 0.54 -4.14
CA GLU A 140 2.84 0.98 -4.25
C GLU A 140 2.59 1.98 -5.38
N ASN A 141 1.48 1.83 -6.09
CA ASN A 141 0.98 2.83 -7.04
C ASN A 141 0.35 4.01 -6.31
N ILE A 142 0.57 5.23 -6.83
CA ILE A 142 0.12 6.46 -6.18
C ILE A 142 -1.05 7.08 -6.94
N THR A 143 -1.84 7.91 -6.28
CA THR A 143 -2.62 8.93 -7.00
C THR A 143 -1.69 10.00 -7.57
N TYR A 144 -1.93 10.44 -8.82
CA TYR A 144 -1.25 11.59 -9.40
C TYR A 144 -2.21 12.55 -10.10
N TYR A 145 -1.99 13.86 -9.88
CA TYR A 145 -2.85 14.92 -10.42
C TYR A 145 -2.25 15.63 -11.64
N VAL A 146 -0.99 15.34 -11.95
CA VAL A 146 -0.29 15.89 -13.11
C VAL A 146 0.20 14.73 -13.96
N ASP A 147 -0.37 14.56 -15.14
CA ASP A 147 0.16 13.59 -16.09
C ASP A 147 1.40 14.15 -16.80
N LEU A 148 2.49 13.40 -16.73
CA LEU A 148 3.74 13.73 -17.41
C LEU A 148 3.70 13.11 -18.80
N ALA A 149 4.00 13.90 -19.84
CA ALA A 149 4.13 13.36 -21.21
C ALA A 149 5.29 12.34 -21.26
N THR A 150 4.94 11.06 -21.29
CA THR A 150 5.86 9.95 -21.01
C THR A 150 5.54 8.72 -21.86
N PRO A 151 6.52 7.89 -22.23
CA PRO A 151 6.30 6.85 -23.23
C PRO A 151 5.61 5.58 -22.74
N LEU A 152 5.51 5.35 -21.43
CA LEU A 152 4.85 4.18 -20.85
C LEU A 152 3.61 4.60 -20.05
N THR A 153 2.58 3.78 -20.08
CA THR A 153 1.48 3.89 -19.11
C THR A 153 1.97 3.58 -17.69
N GLU A 154 1.13 3.84 -16.68
CA GLU A 154 1.45 3.53 -15.29
C GLU A 154 1.64 2.03 -15.08
N ALA A 155 0.71 1.20 -15.59
CA ALA A 155 0.82 -0.25 -15.50
C ALA A 155 2.06 -0.79 -16.22
N GLU A 156 2.37 -0.28 -17.43
CA GLU A 156 3.59 -0.67 -18.16
C GLU A 156 4.86 -0.27 -17.40
N PHE A 157 4.85 0.88 -16.73
CA PHE A 157 5.98 1.33 -15.93
C PHE A 157 6.19 0.46 -14.71
N ILE A 158 5.11 0.15 -13.96
CA ILE A 158 5.18 -0.75 -12.81
C ILE A 158 5.65 -2.14 -13.26
N ALA A 159 5.12 -2.67 -14.37
CA ALA A 159 5.56 -3.93 -14.94
C ALA A 159 7.06 -3.93 -15.28
N GLU A 160 7.58 -2.86 -15.91
CA GLU A 160 9.02 -2.74 -16.19
C GLU A 160 9.87 -2.66 -14.91
N VAL A 161 9.40 -2.01 -13.84
CA VAL A 161 10.09 -2.01 -12.54
C VAL A 161 10.13 -3.43 -11.96
N MET A 162 8.97 -4.10 -11.91
CA MET A 162 8.83 -5.45 -11.34
C MET A 162 9.58 -6.54 -12.12
N GLU A 163 9.75 -6.38 -13.42
CA GLU A 163 10.58 -7.28 -14.24
C GLU A 163 12.06 -7.21 -13.83
N HIS A 164 12.49 -6.08 -13.26
CA HIS A 164 13.88 -5.81 -12.92
C HIS A 164 14.20 -5.85 -11.41
N CYS A 165 13.22 -6.08 -10.54
CA CYS A 165 13.42 -6.27 -9.11
C CYS A 165 12.65 -7.47 -8.54
N ASP A 166 13.20 -8.12 -7.51
CA ASP A 166 12.47 -9.14 -6.74
C ASP A 166 11.76 -8.51 -5.53
N CYS A 167 10.95 -7.48 -5.80
CA CYS A 167 10.08 -6.80 -4.84
C CYS A 167 8.62 -7.13 -5.16
N GLY A 168 7.75 -7.06 -4.15
CA GLY A 168 6.32 -7.28 -4.33
C GLY A 168 5.60 -5.98 -4.68
N LEU A 169 4.30 -6.11 -4.94
CA LEU A 169 3.40 -4.98 -5.17
C LEU A 169 2.40 -4.86 -4.02
N LEU A 170 2.23 -3.63 -3.58
CA LEU A 170 1.04 -3.20 -2.87
C LEU A 170 0.20 -2.47 -3.92
N LEU A 171 -0.97 -3.02 -4.27
CA LEU A 171 -1.88 -2.38 -5.21
C LEU A 171 -2.90 -1.58 -4.42
N ASP A 172 -2.77 -0.26 -4.41
CA ASP A 172 -3.84 0.60 -3.93
C ASP A 172 -4.91 0.69 -5.01
N VAL A 173 -6.05 0.07 -4.70
CA VAL A 173 -7.21 -0.02 -5.57
C VAL A 173 -7.97 1.30 -5.60
N ALA A 174 -7.94 2.08 -4.52
CA ALA A 174 -8.49 3.43 -4.49
C ALA A 174 -7.68 4.37 -5.39
N ASN A 175 -6.35 4.31 -5.34
CA ASN A 175 -5.49 5.07 -6.24
C ASN A 175 -5.72 4.71 -7.72
N LEU A 176 -5.91 3.42 -8.02
CA LEU A 176 -6.28 2.98 -9.37
C LEU A 176 -7.63 3.59 -9.82
N ASP A 177 -8.66 3.54 -8.98
CA ASP A 177 -9.97 4.14 -9.28
C ASP A 177 -9.88 5.66 -9.49
N ILE A 178 -9.15 6.36 -8.63
CA ILE A 178 -8.95 7.81 -8.70
C ILE A 178 -8.23 8.17 -10.00
N ASN A 179 -7.11 7.50 -10.31
CA ASN A 179 -6.35 7.76 -11.52
C ASN A 179 -7.17 7.44 -12.78
N ALA A 180 -7.93 6.33 -12.80
CA ALA A 180 -8.79 5.97 -13.93
C ALA A 180 -9.82 7.06 -14.23
N ARG A 181 -10.44 7.63 -13.18
CA ARG A 181 -11.42 8.72 -13.32
C ARG A 181 -10.76 10.05 -13.73
N ASN A 182 -9.63 10.40 -13.13
CA ASN A 182 -8.95 11.66 -13.40
C ASN A 182 -8.31 11.70 -14.79
N HIS A 183 -7.79 10.57 -15.28
CA HIS A 183 -7.03 10.50 -16.54
C HIS A 183 -7.78 9.79 -17.68
N GLY A 184 -8.98 9.26 -17.41
CA GLY A 184 -9.89 8.73 -18.44
C GLY A 184 -9.42 7.42 -19.08
N PHE A 185 -8.92 6.47 -18.30
CA PHE A 185 -8.57 5.12 -18.76
C PHE A 185 -9.43 4.05 -18.07
N ASP A 186 -9.51 2.87 -18.68
CA ASP A 186 -10.22 1.73 -18.08
C ASP A 186 -9.32 1.06 -17.02
N PRO A 187 -9.73 0.97 -15.75
CA PRO A 187 -8.93 0.30 -14.72
C PRO A 187 -8.75 -1.20 -14.99
N LEU A 188 -9.60 -1.85 -15.78
CA LEU A 188 -9.41 -3.25 -16.18
C LEU A 188 -8.27 -3.42 -17.18
N ASP A 189 -8.09 -2.46 -18.11
CA ASP A 189 -6.93 -2.44 -19.02
C ASP A 189 -5.63 -2.27 -18.23
N PHE A 190 -5.66 -1.50 -17.14
CA PHE A 190 -4.52 -1.39 -16.21
C PHE A 190 -4.21 -2.74 -15.56
N LEU A 191 -5.22 -3.44 -15.03
CA LEU A 191 -5.07 -4.74 -14.40
C LEU A 191 -4.62 -5.84 -15.37
N ASP A 192 -4.96 -5.73 -16.67
CA ASP A 192 -4.52 -6.66 -17.71
C ASP A 192 -3.00 -6.58 -18.00
N VAL A 193 -2.39 -5.42 -17.72
CA VAL A 193 -0.96 -5.18 -17.92
C VAL A 193 -0.13 -5.41 -16.64
N LEU A 194 -0.72 -5.13 -15.47
CA LEU A 194 -0.03 -5.24 -14.19
C LEU A 194 0.40 -6.70 -13.89
N PRO A 195 1.60 -6.96 -13.35
CA PRO A 195 2.02 -8.30 -12.96
C PRO A 195 1.31 -8.74 -11.66
N LEU A 196 0.05 -9.15 -11.77
CA LEU A 196 -0.83 -9.44 -10.64
C LEU A 196 -0.30 -10.56 -9.72
N GLU A 197 0.56 -11.46 -10.22
CA GLU A 197 1.24 -12.45 -9.40
C GLU A 197 2.25 -11.86 -8.40
N ARG A 198 2.64 -10.58 -8.59
CA ARG A 198 3.49 -9.82 -7.66
C ARG A 198 2.67 -9.08 -6.59
N VAL A 199 1.35 -8.97 -6.74
CA VAL A 199 0.48 -8.32 -5.76
C VAL A 199 0.42 -9.16 -4.49
N VAL A 200 0.94 -8.59 -3.40
CA VAL A 200 0.94 -9.19 -2.07
C VAL A 200 -0.17 -8.59 -1.24
N GLN A 201 -0.28 -7.27 -1.28
CA GLN A 201 -1.18 -6.47 -0.45
C GLN A 201 -2.05 -5.58 -1.34
N VAL A 202 -3.27 -5.30 -0.90
CA VAL A 202 -4.13 -4.27 -1.49
C VAL A 202 -4.57 -3.27 -0.44
N HIS A 203 -4.66 -2.00 -0.84
CA HIS A 203 -5.27 -0.94 -0.05
C HIS A 203 -6.64 -0.59 -0.61
N LEU A 204 -7.55 -0.27 0.31
CA LEU A 204 -8.93 0.08 0.04
C LEU A 204 -9.27 1.33 0.87
N ALA A 205 -9.57 2.41 0.18
CA ALA A 205 -9.97 3.65 0.80
C ALA A 205 -11.13 4.26 0.02
N GLY A 206 -11.82 5.20 0.67
CA GLY A 206 -12.67 6.16 -0.03
C GLY A 206 -12.13 7.56 0.21
N GLY A 207 -12.22 8.39 -0.82
CA GLY A 207 -11.65 9.74 -0.85
C GLY A 207 -12.70 10.82 -1.02
N GLY A 208 -12.22 12.00 -1.37
CA GLY A 208 -13.01 13.18 -1.68
C GLY A 208 -13.13 13.39 -3.19
N GLU A 209 -13.90 14.40 -3.55
CA GLU A 209 -14.00 14.90 -4.93
C GLU A 209 -14.09 16.43 -4.83
N ASP A 210 -13.42 17.15 -5.74
CA ASP A 210 -13.67 18.57 -5.98
C ASP A 210 -14.45 18.77 -7.30
N GLU A 211 -14.54 20.01 -7.81
CA GLU A 211 -15.31 20.29 -9.02
C GLU A 211 -14.72 19.64 -10.28
N GLU A 212 -13.44 19.30 -10.28
CA GLU A 212 -12.70 18.86 -11.47
C GLU A 212 -12.15 17.43 -11.35
N MET A 213 -11.82 16.98 -10.14
CA MET A 213 -11.08 15.73 -9.93
C MET A 213 -11.50 14.97 -8.66
N ALA A 214 -11.26 13.66 -8.73
CA ALA A 214 -11.24 12.79 -7.58
C ALA A 214 -9.99 13.03 -6.74
N LEU A 215 -10.13 13.06 -5.42
CA LEU A 215 -9.06 13.37 -4.47
C LEU A 215 -8.79 12.21 -3.52
N ASP A 216 -7.51 11.94 -3.35
CA ASP A 216 -6.96 10.95 -2.46
C ASP A 216 -6.84 11.47 -1.02
N THR A 217 -7.98 11.53 -0.32
CA THR A 217 -8.07 12.10 1.04
C THR A 217 -8.28 11.05 2.13
N HIS A 218 -8.55 9.80 1.74
CA HIS A 218 -8.86 8.69 2.64
C HIS A 218 -9.90 9.03 3.72
N SER A 219 -10.88 9.88 3.39
CA SER A 219 -11.76 10.54 4.36
C SER A 219 -13.22 10.10 4.32
N ALA A 220 -13.59 9.15 3.45
CA ALA A 220 -14.97 8.69 3.28
C ALA A 220 -15.07 7.17 3.05
N PRO A 221 -16.20 6.52 3.38
CA PRO A 221 -16.40 5.08 3.16
C PRO A 221 -15.95 4.59 1.77
N VAL A 222 -15.41 3.38 1.71
CA VAL A 222 -14.91 2.76 0.47
C VAL A 222 -16.07 2.64 -0.52
N PRO A 223 -15.99 3.30 -1.69
CA PRO A 223 -17.10 3.34 -2.63
C PRO A 223 -17.26 2.02 -3.38
N SER A 224 -18.46 1.75 -3.93
CA SER A 224 -18.77 0.49 -4.63
C SER A 224 -17.77 0.17 -5.75
N ARG A 225 -17.34 1.17 -6.51
CA ARG A 225 -16.34 1.02 -7.59
C ARG A 225 -15.00 0.44 -7.12
N VAL A 226 -14.53 0.81 -5.93
CA VAL A 226 -13.29 0.26 -5.36
C VAL A 226 -13.51 -1.19 -4.93
N TRP A 227 -14.70 -1.51 -4.40
CA TRP A 227 -15.06 -2.90 -4.11
C TRP A 227 -15.19 -3.77 -5.36
N ASP A 228 -15.79 -3.25 -6.43
CA ASP A 228 -15.92 -3.95 -7.71
C ASP A 228 -14.53 -4.23 -8.32
N LEU A 229 -13.59 -3.27 -8.19
CA LEU A 229 -12.19 -3.47 -8.60
C LEU A 229 -11.44 -4.47 -7.70
N LEU A 230 -11.69 -4.47 -6.40
CA LEU A 230 -11.16 -5.50 -5.51
C LEU A 230 -11.62 -6.88 -5.98
N ASP A 231 -12.90 -7.05 -6.28
CA ASP A 231 -13.47 -8.31 -6.78
C ASP A 231 -12.77 -8.78 -8.07
N GLU A 232 -12.46 -7.86 -8.99
CA GLU A 232 -11.68 -8.14 -10.20
C GLU A 232 -10.24 -8.57 -9.89
N VAL A 233 -9.55 -7.90 -8.97
CA VAL A 233 -8.19 -8.27 -8.54
C VAL A 233 -8.21 -9.67 -7.90
N VAL A 234 -9.10 -9.93 -6.94
CA VAL A 234 -9.19 -11.22 -6.26
C VAL A 234 -9.74 -12.32 -7.15
N ALA A 235 -10.39 -12.03 -8.28
CA ALA A 235 -10.72 -13.03 -9.29
C ALA A 235 -9.48 -13.47 -10.09
N ARG A 236 -8.50 -12.58 -10.27
CA ARG A 236 -7.29 -12.81 -11.10
C ARG A 236 -6.10 -13.37 -10.32
N THR A 237 -5.79 -12.84 -9.13
CA THR A 237 -4.62 -13.24 -8.32
C THR A 237 -4.96 -13.49 -6.84
N PRO A 238 -4.28 -14.40 -6.12
CA PRO A 238 -4.47 -14.52 -4.68
C PRO A 238 -3.81 -13.33 -3.96
N VAL A 239 -4.61 -12.55 -3.25
CA VAL A 239 -4.14 -11.44 -2.41
C VAL A 239 -3.88 -11.95 -0.99
N ARG A 240 -2.74 -11.59 -0.40
CA ARG A 240 -2.34 -12.07 0.93
C ARG A 240 -2.85 -11.19 2.06
N ALA A 241 -3.04 -9.91 1.79
CA ALA A 241 -3.48 -8.93 2.76
C ALA A 241 -4.33 -7.85 2.08
N SER A 242 -5.45 -7.49 2.70
CA SER A 242 -6.20 -6.27 2.39
C SER A 242 -6.14 -5.32 3.57
N LEU A 243 -6.10 -4.02 3.30
CA LEU A 243 -6.15 -2.98 4.32
C LEU A 243 -7.30 -2.01 4.03
N ILE A 244 -8.09 -1.71 5.04
CA ILE A 244 -8.95 -0.51 5.02
C ILE A 244 -8.12 0.68 5.50
N GLU A 245 -8.03 1.70 4.65
CA GLU A 245 -7.35 2.95 4.99
C GLU A 245 -8.34 4.10 5.19
N ARG A 246 -8.19 4.75 6.35
CA ARG A 246 -9.00 5.89 6.80
C ARG A 246 -8.07 6.84 7.54
N ASP A 247 -7.75 7.98 6.93
CA ASP A 247 -6.88 8.99 7.54
C ASP A 247 -7.63 10.01 8.38
N THR A 248 -8.81 10.38 7.89
CA THR A 248 -9.67 11.39 8.50
C THR A 248 -11.13 11.01 8.26
N GLY A 249 -12.07 11.82 8.74
CA GLY A 249 -13.50 11.51 8.55
C GLY A 249 -13.92 10.18 9.19
N PHE A 250 -13.32 9.85 10.34
CA PHE A 250 -13.65 8.65 11.10
C PHE A 250 -15.15 8.60 11.42
N PRO A 251 -15.82 7.45 11.27
CA PRO A 251 -17.23 7.33 11.60
C PRO A 251 -17.45 7.46 13.11
N ASP A 252 -18.62 7.95 13.50
CA ASP A 252 -19.03 7.99 14.91
C ASP A 252 -19.16 6.57 15.48
N ASP A 253 -19.60 5.62 14.64
CA ASP A 253 -19.64 4.19 14.95
C ASP A 253 -18.45 3.47 14.29
N PHE A 254 -17.47 3.08 15.10
CA PHE A 254 -16.29 2.35 14.64
C PHE A 254 -16.63 1.03 13.92
N THR A 255 -17.81 0.44 14.19
CA THR A 255 -18.22 -0.79 13.51
C THR A 255 -18.39 -0.62 12.00
N GLU A 256 -18.61 0.61 11.51
CA GLU A 256 -18.62 0.88 10.06
C GLU A 256 -17.27 0.54 9.40
N LEU A 257 -16.13 0.86 10.04
CA LEU A 257 -14.81 0.46 9.54
C LEU A 257 -14.62 -1.05 9.62
N LEU A 258 -15.11 -1.69 10.68
CA LEU A 258 -15.02 -3.14 10.83
C LEU A 258 -15.87 -3.89 9.80
N ASP A 259 -16.99 -3.33 9.37
CA ASP A 259 -17.82 -3.89 8.32
C ASP A 259 -17.12 -3.81 6.95
N GLU A 260 -16.33 -2.76 6.69
CA GLU A 260 -15.43 -2.69 5.53
C GLU A 260 -14.32 -3.76 5.62
N VAL A 261 -13.70 -3.93 6.79
CA VAL A 261 -12.70 -4.99 7.03
C VAL A 261 -13.31 -6.38 6.79
N ASP A 262 -14.52 -6.64 7.29
CA ASP A 262 -15.22 -7.91 7.10
C ASP A 262 -15.60 -8.18 5.65
N ARG A 263 -15.99 -7.12 4.91
CA ARG A 263 -16.27 -7.22 3.47
C ARG A 263 -15.03 -7.61 2.69
N ALA A 264 -13.90 -6.94 2.93
CA ALA A 264 -12.64 -7.26 2.28
C ALA A 264 -12.19 -8.69 2.62
N ARG A 265 -12.29 -9.11 3.89
CA ARG A 265 -12.02 -10.49 4.32
C ARG A 265 -12.86 -11.51 3.55
N THR A 266 -14.15 -11.22 3.35
CA THR A 266 -15.07 -12.09 2.60
C THR A 266 -14.66 -12.22 1.13
N ALA A 267 -14.26 -11.12 0.48
CA ALA A 267 -13.79 -11.13 -0.91
C ALA A 267 -12.53 -11.99 -1.07
N LEU A 268 -11.55 -11.85 -0.17
CA LEU A 268 -10.33 -12.65 -0.16
C LEU A 268 -10.63 -14.16 0.03
N ALA A 269 -11.53 -14.50 0.95
CA ALA A 269 -11.89 -15.90 1.25
C ALA A 269 -12.68 -16.59 0.11
N ALA A 270 -13.51 -15.85 -0.63
CA ALA A 270 -14.32 -16.40 -1.73
C ALA A 270 -13.46 -17.06 -2.82
N ARG A 271 -12.30 -16.46 -3.14
CA ARG A 271 -11.34 -17.03 -4.10
C ARG A 271 -10.74 -18.36 -3.62
N ASP A 272 -10.37 -18.43 -2.34
CA ASP A 272 -9.80 -19.64 -1.76
C ASP A 272 -10.82 -20.80 -1.78
N GLY A 273 -12.10 -20.50 -1.54
CA GLY A 273 -13.20 -21.45 -1.69
C GLY A 273 -13.40 -21.96 -3.13
N LEU A 274 -13.32 -21.07 -4.13
CA LEU A 274 -13.42 -21.43 -5.55
C LEU A 274 -12.29 -22.40 -5.98
N ARG A 275 -11.08 -22.26 -5.42
CA ARG A 275 -9.97 -23.20 -5.67
C ARG A 275 -10.19 -24.59 -5.09
N VAL A 276 -10.85 -24.70 -3.93
CA VAL A 276 -11.15 -26.00 -3.31
C VAL A 276 -12.19 -26.76 -4.13
N MET A 277 -13.18 -26.06 -4.70
CA MET A 277 -14.23 -26.67 -5.52
C MET A 277 -13.77 -27.03 -6.94
N GLY A 278 -12.79 -26.32 -7.51
CA GLY A 278 -12.26 -26.58 -8.85
C GLY A 278 -11.19 -27.69 -8.95
N ARG A 279 -10.91 -28.42 -7.86
CA ARG A 279 -9.96 -29.54 -7.80
C ARG A 279 -10.63 -30.93 -7.73
N VAL A 280 -11.90 -31.05 -8.14
CA VAL A 280 -12.63 -32.32 -8.24
C VAL A 280 -12.71 -32.79 -9.70
#